data_AF-A0A951ADJ0-F1
#
_entry.id   AF-A0A951ADJ0-F1
#
_cell.length_a   1.000
_cell.length_b   1.000
_cell.length_c   1.000
_cell.angle_alpha   90.00
_cell.angle_beta   90.00
_cell.angle_gamma   90.00
#
_symmetry.space_group_name_H-M   'P 1'
#
loop_
_entity.id
_entity.type
_entity.pdbx_description
1 polymer ?
#
loop_
_entity_poly.entity_id
_entity_poly.type
_entity_poly.pdbx_seq_one_letter_code
_entity_poly.pdbx_strand_id
1 'polypeptide(L)'
;MNYNELIQLFFERSTAMQAYWNLYVLIVGGLLAFSSLRKQPAAITTLIVSILFALFAYKNLDAMYDTTAQRFAALQAIKQFDTTGSTAPTARPVRDLLEPTLNPATYSSVRATHVTSDILTIAALWAMEVRRRRLKNTTPAT
;
A
#
# COMPACT_ATOMS: atom_id res chain seq x y z
N MET A 1 -2.09 26.38 12.43
CA MET A 1 -2.84 25.17 12.79
C MET A 1 -2.98 25.09 14.29
N ASN A 2 -4.10 24.63 14.81
CA ASN A 2 -4.28 24.25 16.21
C ASN A 2 -3.97 22.74 16.40
N TYR A 3 -3.92 22.28 17.66
CA TYR A 3 -3.64 20.88 17.99
C TYR A 3 -4.61 19.90 17.31
N ASN A 4 -5.91 20.23 17.29
CA ASN A 4 -6.93 19.39 16.68
C ASN A 4 -6.72 19.24 15.16
N GLU A 5 -6.36 20.31 14.46
CA GLU A 5 -6.05 20.27 13.03
C GLU A 5 -4.82 19.40 12.72
N LEU A 6 -3.82 19.41 13.61
CA LEU A 6 -2.64 18.55 13.46
C LEU A 6 -2.97 17.06 13.67
N ILE A 7 -3.79 16.75 14.68
CA ILE A 7 -4.32 15.40 14.91
C ILE A 7 -5.14 14.94 13.71
N GLN A 8 -6.04 15.79 13.21
CA GLN A 8 -6.85 15.49 12.04
C GLN A 8 -5.96 15.22 10.82
N LEU A 9 -4.97 16.08 10.54
CA LEU A 9 -4.03 15.88 9.44
C LEU A 9 -3.30 14.52 9.56
N PHE A 10 -2.86 14.13 10.75
CA PHE A 10 -2.22 12.83 10.98
C PHE A 10 -3.14 11.65 10.62
N PHE A 11 -4.42 11.72 11.01
CA PHE A 11 -5.40 10.69 10.66
C PHE A 11 -5.79 10.72 9.18
N GLU A 12 -5.87 11.89 8.55
CA GLU A 12 -6.09 12.00 7.11
C GLU A 12 -4.98 11.32 6.30
N ARG A 13 -3.71 11.47 6.71
CA ARG A 13 -2.60 10.73 6.09
C ARG A 13 -2.72 9.22 6.32
N SER A 14 -3.25 8.81 7.48
CA SER A 14 -3.52 7.39 7.77
C SER A 14 -4.61 6.82 6.85
N THR A 15 -5.69 7.57 6.63
CA THR A 15 -6.77 7.23 5.70
C THR A 15 -6.28 7.17 4.26
N ALA A 16 -5.45 8.13 3.84
CA ALA A 16 -4.83 8.12 2.51
C ALA A 16 -3.96 6.87 2.30
N MET A 17 -3.14 6.51 3.29
CA MET A 17 -2.34 5.28 3.27
C MET A 17 -3.23 4.03 3.10
N GLN A 18 -4.33 3.95 3.84
CA GLN A 18 -5.28 2.85 3.74
C GLN A 18 -5.96 2.80 2.36
N ALA A 19 -6.28 3.97 1.77
CA ALA A 19 -6.88 4.04 0.44
C ALA A 19 -5.92 3.50 -0.65
N TYR A 20 -4.64 3.86 -0.59
CA TYR A 20 -3.62 3.32 -1.50
C TYR A 20 -3.46 1.80 -1.35
N TRP A 21 -3.50 1.30 -0.12
CA TRP A 21 -3.45 -0.13 0.17
C TRP A 21 -4.69 -0.88 -0.35
N ASN A 22 -5.89 -0.34 -0.12
CA ASN A 22 -7.12 -0.95 -0.59
C ASN A 22 -7.16 -1.04 -2.13
N LEU A 23 -6.76 0.03 -2.81
CA LEU A 23 -6.64 0.03 -4.27
C LEU A 23 -5.63 -1.03 -4.74
N TYR A 24 -4.47 -1.11 -4.08
CA TYR A 24 -3.44 -2.11 -4.38
C TYR A 24 -3.98 -3.54 -4.27
N VAL A 25 -4.63 -3.88 -3.15
CA VAL A 25 -5.22 -5.21 -2.93
C VAL A 25 -6.28 -5.54 -3.98
N LEU A 26 -7.12 -4.56 -4.35
CA LEU A 26 -8.13 -4.74 -5.39
C LEU A 26 -7.50 -5.05 -6.75
N ILE A 27 -6.45 -4.33 -7.13
CA ILE A 27 -5.74 -4.57 -8.40
C ILE A 27 -5.07 -5.95 -8.38
N VAL A 28 -4.35 -6.31 -7.32
CA VAL A 28 -3.73 -7.63 -7.18
C VAL A 28 -4.77 -8.74 -7.26
N GLY A 29 -5.86 -8.64 -6.49
CA GLY A 29 -6.96 -9.61 -6.51
C GLY A 29 -7.60 -9.74 -7.89
N GLY A 30 -7.86 -8.61 -8.55
CA GLY A 30 -8.41 -8.58 -9.91
C GLY A 30 -7.49 -9.24 -10.94
N LEU A 31 -6.18 -8.99 -10.88
CA LEU A 31 -5.20 -9.61 -11.78
C LEU A 31 -5.11 -11.12 -11.57
N LEU A 32 -5.06 -11.57 -10.31
CA LEU A 32 -4.99 -12.99 -9.98
C LEU A 32 -6.28 -13.72 -10.37
N ALA A 33 -7.45 -13.14 -10.11
CA ALA A 33 -8.74 -13.68 -10.52
C ALA A 33 -8.88 -13.73 -12.05
N PHE A 34 -8.51 -12.65 -12.74
CA PHE A 34 -8.52 -12.64 -14.20
C PHE A 34 -7.60 -13.72 -14.76
N SER A 35 -6.37 -13.84 -14.26
CA SER A 35 -5.43 -14.86 -14.69
C SER A 35 -5.93 -16.27 -14.39
N SER A 36 -6.59 -16.52 -13.25
CA SER A 36 -7.08 -17.85 -12.89
C SER A 36 -8.21 -18.34 -13.78
N LEU A 37 -9.06 -17.43 -14.29
CA LEU A 37 -10.17 -17.74 -15.20
C LEU A 37 -9.72 -18.03 -16.65
N ARG A 38 -8.48 -17.68 -17.03
CA ARG A 38 -7.99 -17.93 -18.39
C ARG A 38 -7.76 -19.42 -18.64
N LYS A 39 -8.33 -19.92 -19.75
CA LYS A 39 -8.17 -21.31 -20.20
C LYS A 39 -6.95 -21.54 -21.10
N GLN A 40 -6.67 -20.60 -21.99
CA GLN A 40 -5.58 -20.70 -22.97
C GLN A 40 -4.32 -19.96 -22.49
N PRO A 41 -3.11 -20.48 -22.79
CA PRO A 41 -1.87 -19.76 -22.50
C PRO A 41 -1.77 -18.50 -23.37
N ALA A 42 -1.26 -17.40 -22.80
CA ALA A 42 -0.78 -16.27 -23.61
C ALA A 42 0.36 -15.54 -22.93
N ALA A 43 1.57 -15.93 -23.34
CA ALA A 43 2.84 -15.38 -22.88
C ALA A 43 2.90 -13.86 -22.91
N ILE A 44 2.56 -13.31 -24.08
CA ILE A 44 2.71 -11.89 -24.39
C ILE A 44 1.76 -11.07 -23.51
N THR A 45 0.50 -11.50 -23.37
CA THR A 45 -0.45 -10.86 -22.47
C THR A 45 0.02 -10.90 -21.03
N THR A 46 0.52 -12.05 -20.54
CA THR A 46 1.04 -12.18 -19.17
C THR A 46 2.24 -11.25 -18.93
N LEU A 47 3.14 -11.13 -19.91
CA LEU A 47 4.27 -10.19 -19.85
C LEU A 47 3.80 -8.73 -19.80
N ILE A 48 2.91 -8.33 -20.71
CA ILE A 48 2.36 -6.97 -20.76
C ILE A 48 1.66 -6.63 -19.44
N VAL A 49 0.81 -7.52 -18.94
CA VAL A 49 0.12 -7.34 -17.65
C VAL A 49 1.12 -7.24 -16.49
N SER A 50 2.20 -8.02 -16.49
CA SER A 50 3.25 -7.93 -15.47
C SER A 50 3.95 -6.57 -15.48
N ILE A 51 4.25 -6.03 -16.67
CA ILE A 51 4.86 -4.71 -16.83
C ILE A 51 3.90 -3.62 -16.37
N LEU A 52 2.64 -3.66 -16.81
CA LEU A 52 1.61 -2.69 -16.41
C LEU A 52 1.39 -2.71 -14.89
N PHE A 53 1.35 -3.90 -14.29
CA PHE A 53 1.29 -4.06 -12.84
C PHE A 53 2.52 -3.46 -12.15
N ALA A 54 3.73 -3.72 -12.63
CA ALA A 54 4.95 -3.16 -12.05
C ALA A 54 4.97 -1.63 -12.10
N LEU A 55 4.51 -1.02 -13.20
CA LEU A 55 4.37 0.45 -13.32
C LEU A 55 3.34 1.01 -12.33
N PHE A 56 2.18 0.36 -12.21
CA PHE A 56 1.17 0.70 -11.22
C PHE A 56 1.72 0.59 -9.79
N ALA A 57 2.35 -0.55 -9.46
CA ALA A 57 2.90 -0.83 -8.15
C ALA A 57 3.97 0.19 -7.76
N TYR A 58 4.87 0.53 -8.69
CA TYR A 58 5.86 1.58 -8.49
C TYR A 58 5.23 2.92 -8.13
N LYS A 59 4.21 3.37 -8.89
CA LYS A 59 3.54 4.64 -8.60
C LYS A 59 2.67 4.62 -7.35
N ASN A 60 2.09 3.47 -7.01
CA ASN A 60 1.38 3.29 -5.76
C ASN A 60 2.35 3.37 -4.56
N LEU A 61 3.52 2.75 -4.65
CA LEU A 61 4.57 2.82 -3.62
C LEU A 61 5.14 4.24 -3.45
N ASP A 62 5.31 4.98 -4.54
CA ASP A 62 5.70 6.40 -4.56
C ASP A 62 4.70 7.25 -3.75
N ALA A 63 3.40 7.08 -3.97
CA ALA A 63 2.38 7.78 -3.20
C ALA A 63 2.35 7.37 -1.72
N MET A 64 2.61 6.10 -1.40
CA MET A 64 2.74 5.64 -0.02
C MET A 64 4.00 6.21 0.65
N TYR A 65 5.10 6.41 -0.07
CA TYR A 65 6.29 7.10 0.43
C TYR A 65 5.95 8.52 0.90
N ASP A 66 5.34 9.32 0.03
CA ASP A 66 4.96 10.71 0.33
C ASP A 66 4.00 10.77 1.51
N THR A 67 3.01 9.89 1.54
CA THR A 67 2.02 9.82 2.62
C THR A 67 2.67 9.46 3.96
N THR A 68 3.62 8.53 3.96
CA THR A 68 4.41 8.19 5.15
C THR A 68 5.23 9.40 5.61
N ALA A 69 5.95 10.07 4.69
CA ALA A 69 6.75 11.24 5.03
C ALA A 69 5.89 12.37 5.64
N GLN A 70 4.75 12.69 5.02
CA GLN A 70 3.79 13.66 5.53
C GLN A 70 3.26 13.28 6.91
N ARG A 71 2.99 12.00 7.16
CA ARG A 71 2.50 11.51 8.46
C ARG A 71 3.55 11.65 9.57
N PHE A 72 4.82 11.39 9.26
CA PHE A 72 5.92 11.63 10.20
C PHE A 72 6.13 13.13 10.48
N ALA A 73 6.04 13.98 9.46
CA ALA A 73 6.09 15.43 9.64
C ALA A 73 4.94 15.94 10.52
N ALA A 74 3.71 15.45 10.31
CA ALA A 74 2.56 15.77 11.15
C ALA A 74 2.79 15.32 12.61
N LEU A 75 3.32 14.12 12.84
CA LEU A 75 3.66 13.65 14.18
C LEU A 75 4.71 14.53 14.87
N GLN A 76 5.73 14.97 14.14
CA GLN A 76 6.74 15.87 14.68
C GLN A 76 6.11 17.22 15.09
N ALA A 77 5.24 17.77 14.25
CA ALA A 77 4.52 19.01 14.53
C ALA A 77 3.59 18.87 15.74
N ILE A 78 2.90 17.74 15.91
CA ILE A 78 2.09 17.43 17.10
C ILE A 78 2.96 17.47 18.37
N LYS A 79 4.09 16.78 18.36
CA LYS A 79 5.01 16.71 19.51
C LYS A 79 5.59 18.08 19.88
N GLN A 80 5.85 18.92 18.89
CA GLN A 80 6.38 20.28 19.08
C GLN A 80 5.28 21.31 19.39
N PHE A 81 3.99 20.95 19.28
CA PHE A 81 2.90 21.88 19.54
C PHE A 81 2.89 22.33 21.00
N ASP A 82 2.77 23.65 21.17
CA ASP A 82 3.05 24.42 22.38
C ASP A 82 2.62 23.74 23.69
N THR A 83 3.61 23.29 24.46
CA THR A 83 3.46 22.71 25.80
C THR A 83 3.29 23.76 26.90
N THR A 84 3.45 25.04 26.58
CA THR A 84 3.70 26.13 27.55
C THR A 84 2.77 27.34 27.39
N GLY A 85 2.06 27.47 26.27
CA GLY A 85 1.09 28.54 26.01
C GLY A 85 -0.28 28.33 26.64
N SER A 86 -1.16 29.34 26.49
CA SER A 86 -2.47 29.44 27.15
C SER A 86 -3.46 28.29 26.89
N THR A 87 -3.20 27.44 25.89
CA THR A 87 -3.99 26.25 25.54
C THR A 87 -3.54 24.96 26.24
N ALA A 88 -2.48 25.00 27.04
CA ALA A 88 -1.89 23.84 27.72
C ALA A 88 -2.85 23.09 28.69
N PRO A 89 -3.76 23.74 29.45
CA PRO A 89 -4.59 23.02 30.44
C PRO A 89 -5.65 22.10 29.82
N THR A 90 -6.23 22.47 28.68
CA THR A 90 -7.33 21.73 28.04
C THR A 90 -6.84 20.65 27.07
N ALA A 91 -5.66 20.85 26.45
CA ALA A 91 -5.08 19.88 25.53
C ALA A 91 -4.35 18.71 26.22
N ARG A 92 -3.89 18.89 27.48
CA ARG A 92 -3.05 17.93 28.21
C ARG A 92 -3.66 16.52 28.32
N PRO A 93 -4.92 16.35 28.79
CA PRO A 93 -5.49 15.01 28.95
C PRO A 93 -5.64 14.26 27.62
N VAL A 94 -6.00 14.97 26.56
CA VAL A 94 -6.12 14.41 25.20
C VAL A 94 -4.75 14.05 24.64
N ARG A 95 -3.75 14.89 24.89
CA ARG A 95 -2.37 14.68 24.48
C ARG A 95 -1.78 13.43 25.13
N ASP A 96 -1.87 13.35 26.45
CA ASP A 96 -1.32 12.25 27.25
C ASP A 96 -1.95 10.89 26.83
N LEU A 97 -3.21 10.91 26.42
CA LEU A 97 -3.91 9.73 25.93
C LEU A 97 -3.56 9.36 24.48
N LEU A 98 -3.53 10.34 23.57
CA LEU A 98 -3.40 10.08 22.13
C LEU A 98 -1.97 9.95 21.65
N GLU A 99 -1.05 10.84 22.06
CA GLU A 99 0.33 10.88 21.53
C GLU A 99 1.07 9.53 21.63
N PRO A 100 0.95 8.75 22.72
CA PRO A 100 1.59 7.43 22.79
C PRO A 100 1.09 6.42 21.75
N THR A 101 -0.13 6.62 21.22
CA THR A 101 -0.75 5.76 20.22
C THR A 101 -0.38 6.14 18.79
N LEU A 102 0.18 7.34 18.58
CA LEU A 102 0.56 7.85 17.27
C LEU A 102 1.88 7.24 16.80
N ASN A 103 1.85 5.93 16.52
CA ASN A 103 2.98 5.14 16.09
C ASN A 103 2.83 4.71 14.62
N PRO A 104 3.12 5.60 13.64
CA PRO A 104 3.02 5.27 12.23
C PRO A 104 4.06 4.22 11.81
N ALA A 105 3.68 3.34 10.87
CA ALA A 105 4.62 2.41 10.27
C ALA A 105 5.74 3.16 9.53
N THR A 106 6.97 2.65 9.62
CA THR A 106 8.11 3.22 8.89
C THR A 106 7.96 2.97 7.39
N TYR A 107 8.57 3.84 6.57
CA TYR A 107 8.61 3.62 5.13
C TYR A 107 9.28 2.29 4.77
N SER A 108 10.31 1.88 5.51
CA SER A 108 10.97 0.58 5.29
C SER A 108 10.01 -0.59 5.45
N SER A 109 9.14 -0.56 6.47
CA SER A 109 8.12 -1.59 6.67
C SER A 109 7.07 -1.57 5.56
N VAL A 110 6.57 -0.38 5.18
CA VAL A 110 5.60 -0.23 4.10
C VAL A 110 6.16 -0.77 2.78
N ARG A 111 7.37 -0.35 2.43
CA ARG A 111 8.08 -0.79 1.21
C ARG A 111 8.35 -2.28 1.22
N ALA A 112 8.79 -2.86 2.33
CA ALA A 112 9.09 -4.28 2.42
C ALA A 112 7.84 -5.13 2.13
N THR A 113 6.71 -4.81 2.77
CA THR A 113 5.43 -5.49 2.53
C THR A 113 4.99 -5.34 1.07
N HIS A 114 5.01 -4.12 0.55
CA HIS A 114 4.55 -3.81 -0.80
C HIS A 114 5.36 -4.52 -1.88
N VAL A 115 6.69 -4.40 -1.85
CA VAL A 115 7.59 -5.06 -2.82
C VAL A 115 7.51 -6.59 -2.72
N THR A 116 7.35 -7.14 -1.52
CA THR A 116 7.16 -8.59 -1.35
C THR A 116 5.87 -9.04 -2.03
N SER A 117 4.77 -8.31 -1.84
CA SER A 117 3.50 -8.58 -2.52
C SER A 117 3.61 -8.45 -4.05
N ASP A 118 4.39 -7.49 -4.55
CA ASP A 118 4.63 -7.33 -5.99
C ASP A 118 5.31 -8.55 -6.60
N ILE A 119 6.40 -8.99 -5.98
CA ILE A 119 7.18 -10.15 -6.42
C ILE A 119 6.29 -11.40 -6.43
N LEU A 120 5.54 -11.63 -5.35
CA LEU A 120 4.62 -12.76 -5.24
C LEU A 120 3.51 -12.72 -6.30
N THR A 121 2.97 -11.53 -6.58
CA THR A 121 1.92 -11.34 -7.60
C THR A 121 2.46 -11.70 -8.99
N ILE A 122 3.61 -11.14 -9.37
CA ILE A 122 4.25 -11.45 -10.66
C ILE A 122 4.57 -12.95 -10.74
N ALA A 123 5.18 -13.51 -9.70
CA ALA A 123 5.50 -14.94 -9.66
C ALA A 123 4.24 -15.82 -9.85
N ALA A 124 3.12 -15.46 -9.20
CA ALA A 124 1.86 -16.17 -9.35
C ALA A 124 1.30 -16.08 -10.78
N LEU A 125 1.34 -14.89 -11.42
CA LEU A 125 0.93 -14.72 -12.81
C LEU A 125 1.71 -15.64 -13.76
N TRP A 126 3.03 -15.70 -13.60
CA TRP A 126 3.89 -16.57 -14.40
C TRP A 126 3.72 -18.05 -14.09
N ALA A 127 3.54 -18.42 -12.82
CA ALA A 127 3.25 -19.81 -12.43
C ALA A 127 1.95 -20.32 -13.07
N MET A 128 0.90 -19.50 -13.07
CA MET A 128 -0.37 -19.81 -13.74
C MET A 128 -0.20 -19.97 -15.27
N GLU A 129 0.61 -19.11 -15.89
CA GLU A 129 0.91 -19.19 -17.32
C GLU A 129 1.71 -20.44 -17.68
N VAL A 130 2.75 -20.78 -16.91
CA VAL A 130 3.56 -22.00 -17.10
C VAL A 130 2.67 -23.23 -16.94
N ARG A 131 1.80 -23.27 -15.93
CA ARG A 131 0.84 -24.36 -15.73
C ARG A 131 -0.05 -24.56 -16.96
N ARG A 132 -0.62 -23.48 -17.53
CA ARG A 132 -1.45 -23.54 -18.73
C ARG A 132 -0.70 -24.09 -19.94
N ARG A 133 0.55 -23.65 -20.17
CA ARG A 133 1.36 -24.16 -21.29
C ARG A 133 1.64 -25.66 -21.16
N ARG A 134 1.98 -26.12 -19.95
CA ARG A 134 2.20 -27.55 -19.68
C ARG A 134 0.95 -28.37 -20.01
N LEU A 135 -0.23 -27.94 -19.54
CA LEU A 135 -1.50 -28.62 -19.80
C LEU A 135 -1.85 -28.68 -21.29
N LYS A 136 -1.62 -27.60 -22.04
CA LYS A 136 -1.84 -27.57 -23.49
C LYS A 136 -0.92 -28.54 -24.23
N ASN A 137 0.36 -28.61 -23.85
CA ASN A 137 1.33 -29.49 -24.50
C ASN A 137 1.09 -30.98 -24.22
N THR A 138 0.43 -31.31 -23.10
CA THR A 138 0.07 -32.70 -22.75
C THR A 138 -1.25 -33.17 -23.36
N THR A 139 -2.01 -32.30 -24.02
CA THR A 139 -3.28 -32.66 -24.66
C THR A 139 -2.99 -33.11 -26.10
N PRO A 140 -3.23 -34.38 -26.49
CA PRO A 140 -3.05 -34.84 -27.86
C PRO A 140 -3.89 -34.03 -28.83
N ALA A 141 -3.38 -33.72 -30.01
CA ALA A 141 -4.18 -33.16 -31.08
C ALA A 141 -5.21 -34.21 -31.53
N THR A 142 -6.46 -34.03 -31.11
CA THR A 142 -7.62 -34.76 -31.63
C THR A 142 -8.14 -34.10 -32.89
#